data_AF-A0A1V4IW46-F1
#
_entry.id   AF-A0A1V4IW46-F1
#
_cell.length_a   1.000
_cell.length_b   1.000
_cell.length_c   1.000
_cell.angle_alpha   90.00
_cell.angle_beta   90.00
_cell.angle_gamma   90.00
#
_symmetry.space_group_name_H-M   'P 1'
#
loop_
_entity.id
_entity.type
_entity.pdbx_description
1 polymer ?
#
loop_
_entity_poly.entity_id
_entity_poly.type
_entity_poly.pdbx_seq_one_letter_code
_entity_poly.pdbx_strand_id
1 'polypeptide(L)'
;MYFNIPGAKDILIKNMTGEDLEDIYLSFEGIEKHPLKISNIRKDGQVAKTLILSYLHKTTELKLHYFMDNEKQEIAVYDNLNKNDLRKLIITIYKKGEQLDVKTTVDEKNI
;
A
#
# COMPACT_ATOMS: atom_id res chain seq x y z
N MET A 1 -20.73 -3.60 -5.78
CA MET A 1 -20.43 -5.01 -6.13
C MET A 1 -18.95 -5.23 -5.90
N TYR A 2 -18.56 -6.08 -4.94
CA TYR A 2 -17.16 -6.47 -4.73
C TYR A 2 -16.86 -7.61 -5.70
N PHE A 3 -16.00 -7.36 -6.69
CA PHE A 3 -15.46 -8.43 -7.52
C PHE A 3 -14.47 -9.22 -6.64
N ASN A 4 -14.84 -10.43 -6.24
CA ASN A 4 -13.91 -11.41 -5.70
C ASN A 4 -13.01 -11.87 -6.84
N ILE A 5 -12.00 -11.07 -7.17
CA ILE A 5 -10.94 -11.46 -8.11
C ILE A 5 -10.06 -12.46 -7.35
N PRO A 6 -9.98 -13.73 -7.79
CA PRO A 6 -9.11 -14.71 -7.14
C PRO A 6 -7.67 -14.19 -7.13
N GLY A 7 -7.05 -14.16 -5.95
CA GLY A 7 -5.70 -13.63 -5.78
C GLY A 7 -5.63 -12.11 -5.81
N ALA A 8 -6.64 -11.40 -5.28
CA ALA A 8 -6.57 -9.97 -5.04
C ALA A 8 -6.76 -9.65 -3.56
N LYS A 9 -5.97 -8.70 -3.05
CA LYS A 9 -5.99 -8.25 -1.65
C LYS A 9 -6.52 -6.82 -1.58
N ASP A 10 -7.48 -6.58 -0.70
CA ASP A 10 -7.96 -5.23 -0.43
C ASP A 10 -6.95 -4.47 0.42
N ILE A 11 -6.64 -3.25 -0.01
CA ILE A 11 -5.73 -2.34 0.68
C ILE A 11 -6.48 -1.03 0.96
N LEU A 12 -6.46 -0.61 2.22
CA LEU A 12 -6.91 0.71 2.65
C LEU A 12 -5.68 1.52 3.04
N ILE A 13 -5.49 2.66 2.39
CA ILE A 13 -4.38 3.56 2.64
C ILE A 13 -4.95 4.82 3.29
N LYS A 14 -4.46 5.17 4.46
CA LYS A 14 -4.88 6.32 5.25
C LYS A 14 -3.74 7.32 5.31
N ASN A 15 -4.04 8.57 5.01
CA ASN A 15 -3.11 9.68 5.12
C ASN A 15 -3.35 10.41 6.44
N MET A 16 -2.38 10.36 7.34
CA MET A 16 -2.37 11.05 8.64
C MET A 16 -1.17 12.01 8.75
N THR A 17 -0.65 12.50 7.62
CA THR A 17 0.51 13.42 7.59
C THR A 17 0.13 14.87 7.91
N GLY A 18 -1.16 15.21 7.80
CA GLY A 18 -1.66 16.59 7.88
C GLY A 18 -1.58 17.36 6.55
N GLU A 19 -1.03 16.76 5.50
CA GLU A 19 -0.84 17.35 4.17
C GLU A 19 -1.38 16.42 3.08
N ASP A 20 -1.66 16.93 1.89
CA ASP A 20 -2.07 16.09 0.76
C ASP A 20 -0.87 15.25 0.28
N LEU A 21 -1.09 13.96 0.03
CA LEU A 21 -0.08 13.05 -0.52
C LEU A 21 -0.35 12.82 -2.01
N GLU A 22 0.65 13.05 -2.84
CA GLU A 22 0.54 12.92 -4.30
C GLU A 22 1.59 11.95 -4.85
N ASP A 23 1.30 11.37 -6.02
CA ASP A 23 2.22 10.53 -6.80
C ASP A 23 2.86 9.35 -6.03
N ILE A 24 2.12 8.76 -5.09
CA ILE A 24 2.56 7.56 -4.38
C ILE A 24 2.14 6.30 -5.14
N TYR A 25 2.93 5.23 -5.00
CA TYR A 25 2.57 3.93 -5.58
C TYR A 25 3.07 2.77 -4.73
N LEU A 26 2.34 1.67 -4.81
CA LEU A 26 2.72 0.41 -4.19
C LEU A 26 3.33 -0.52 -5.23
N SER A 27 4.43 -1.17 -4.88
CA SER A 27 5.08 -2.19 -5.71
C SER A 27 5.53 -3.38 -4.86
N PHE A 28 5.73 -4.51 -5.52
CA PHE A 28 6.30 -5.73 -4.94
C PHE A 28 7.04 -6.50 -6.05
N GLU A 29 7.89 -7.45 -5.65
CA GLU A 29 8.66 -8.25 -6.61
C GLU A 29 7.72 -9.04 -7.56
N GLY A 30 7.74 -8.70 -8.85
CA GLY A 30 6.90 -9.32 -9.89
C GLY A 30 5.83 -8.39 -10.50
N ILE A 31 5.43 -7.31 -9.82
CA ILE A 31 4.49 -6.31 -10.35
C ILE A 31 5.17 -4.99 -10.74
N GLU A 32 6.51 -4.95 -10.73
CA GLU A 32 7.31 -3.73 -10.96
C GLU A 32 7.00 -3.03 -12.30
N LYS A 33 6.53 -3.79 -13.31
CA LYS A 33 6.11 -3.25 -14.60
C LYS A 33 4.74 -2.54 -14.57
N HIS A 34 3.91 -2.83 -13.56
CA HIS A 34 2.55 -2.30 -13.40
C HIS A 34 2.24 -1.98 -11.93
N PRO A 35 3.00 -1.06 -11.28
CA PRO A 35 2.79 -0.72 -9.88
C PRO A 35 1.39 -0.14 -9.65
N LEU A 36 0.86 -0.34 -8.44
CA LEU A 36 -0.43 0.18 -8.03
C LEU A 36 -0.30 1.67 -7.70
N LYS A 37 -0.62 2.51 -8.69
CA LYS A 37 -0.56 3.97 -8.57
C LYS A 37 -1.73 4.55 -7.77
N ILE A 38 -1.42 5.53 -6.93
CA ILE A 38 -2.38 6.31 -6.15
C ILE A 38 -2.06 7.78 -6.39
N SER A 39 -2.90 8.44 -7.20
CA SER A 39 -2.62 9.80 -7.68
C SER A 39 -2.62 10.84 -6.57
N ASN A 40 -3.62 10.82 -5.68
CA ASN A 40 -3.73 11.75 -4.57
C ASN A 40 -4.50 11.10 -3.41
N ILE A 41 -4.02 11.31 -2.18
CA ILE A 41 -4.76 11.12 -0.94
C ILE A 41 -4.77 12.44 -0.18
N ARG A 42 -5.95 13.07 -0.09
CA ARG A 42 -6.14 14.32 0.69
C ARG A 42 -5.67 14.16 2.13
N LYS A 43 -5.31 15.27 2.78
CA LYS A 43 -5.02 15.34 4.21
C LYS A 43 -6.13 14.69 5.03
N ASP A 44 -5.75 13.88 6.00
CA ASP A 44 -6.66 13.07 6.85
C ASP A 44 -7.62 12.15 6.06
N GLY A 45 -7.31 11.93 4.78
CA GLY A 45 -8.10 11.17 3.84
C GLY A 45 -7.72 9.70 3.80
N GLN A 46 -8.52 8.92 3.06
CA GLN A 46 -8.23 7.52 2.83
C GLN A 46 -8.63 7.10 1.42
N VAL A 47 -7.93 6.11 0.88
CA VAL A 47 -8.23 5.50 -0.41
C VAL A 47 -8.23 3.98 -0.28
N ALA A 48 -9.24 3.35 -0.86
CA ALA A 48 -9.29 1.90 -1.00
C ALA A 48 -8.79 1.51 -2.40
N LYS A 49 -7.91 0.52 -2.46
CA LYS A 49 -7.38 -0.05 -3.69
C LYS A 49 -7.38 -1.58 -3.59
N THR A 50 -7.43 -2.21 -4.75
CA THR A 50 -7.30 -3.67 -4.87
C THR A 50 -5.95 -3.98 -5.46
N LEU A 51 -5.13 -4.75 -4.74
CA LEU A 51 -3.83 -5.21 -5.21
C LEU A 51 -3.96 -6.61 -5.81
N ILE A 52 -3.58 -6.75 -7.07
CA ILE A 52 -3.61 -8.04 -7.77
C ILE A 52 -2.34 -8.81 -7.41
N LEU A 53 -2.50 -9.99 -6.81
CA LEU A 53 -1.42 -10.88 -6.36
C LEU A 53 -1.14 -12.03 -7.34
N SER A 54 -1.82 -12.10 -8.49
CA SER A 54 -1.66 -13.17 -9.48
C SER A 54 -0.22 -13.31 -10.00
N TYR A 55 0.56 -12.22 -9.95
CA TYR A 55 1.97 -12.18 -10.37
C TYR A 55 2.96 -12.58 -9.26
N LEU A 56 2.46 -12.90 -8.06
CA LEU A 56 3.29 -13.16 -6.90
C LEU A 56 3.61 -14.66 -6.80
N HIS A 57 4.86 -15.00 -7.12
CA HIS A 57 5.35 -16.38 -7.18
C HIS A 57 5.96 -16.87 -5.86
N LYS A 58 6.40 -15.96 -5.00
CA LYS A 58 6.98 -16.21 -3.68
C LYS A 58 6.55 -15.10 -2.71
N THR A 59 6.63 -15.37 -1.41
CA THR A 59 6.47 -14.33 -0.40
C THR A 59 7.48 -13.20 -0.64
N THR A 60 7.01 -11.96 -0.60
CA THR A 60 7.83 -10.76 -0.83
C THR A 60 7.33 -9.58 -0.01
N GLU A 61 8.08 -8.49 -0.06
CA GLU A 61 7.74 -7.23 0.59
C GLU A 61 6.82 -6.40 -0.31
N LEU A 62 5.80 -5.81 0.27
CA LEU A 62 5.07 -4.69 -0.32
C LEU A 62 5.79 -3.40 0.06
N LYS A 63 6.10 -2.58 -0.93
CA LYS A 63 6.84 -1.34 -0.79
C LYS A 63 5.97 -0.17 -1.23
N LEU A 64 5.95 0.89 -0.42
CA LEU A 64 5.39 2.18 -0.78
C LEU A 64 6.51 3.07 -1.28
N HIS A 65 6.30 3.67 -2.44
CA HIS A 65 7.17 4.68 -3.00
C HIS A 65 6.46 6.02 -2.99
N TYR A 66 7.23 7.05 -2.70
CA TYR A 66 6.78 8.43 -2.68
C TYR A 66 7.94 9.33 -3.14
N PHE A 67 7.63 10.60 -3.38
CA PHE A 67 8.62 11.60 -3.74
C PHE A 67 8.74 12.65 -2.65
N MET A 68 9.97 13.05 -2.36
CA MET A 68 10.32 14.08 -1.40
C MET A 68 11.43 14.91 -2.02
N ASP A 69 11.22 16.22 -2.19
CA ASP A 69 12.17 17.11 -2.86
C ASP A 69 12.66 16.59 -4.22
N ASN A 70 11.74 16.02 -5.01
CA ASN A 70 12.00 15.32 -6.29
C ASN A 70 12.87 14.05 -6.20
N GLU A 71 13.27 13.62 -5.01
CA GLU A 71 13.94 12.35 -4.80
C GLU A 71 12.92 11.24 -4.52
N LYS A 72 13.09 10.11 -5.20
CA LYS A 72 12.27 8.93 -4.97
C LYS A 72 12.69 8.25 -3.66
N GLN A 73 11.75 8.12 -2.76
CA GLN A 73 11.91 7.40 -1.50
C GLN A 73 11.14 6.07 -1.53
N GLU A 74 11.53 5.13 -0.68
CA GLU A 74 10.93 3.81 -0.55
C GLU A 74 10.81 3.42 0.93
N ILE A 75 9.66 2.85 1.30
CA ILE A 75 9.43 2.27 2.62
C ILE A 75 8.72 0.92 2.49
N ALA A 76 9.25 -0.10 3.17
CA ALA A 76 8.57 -1.38 3.30
C ALA A 76 7.31 -1.21 4.16
N VAL A 77 6.15 -1.58 3.62
CA VAL A 77 4.86 -1.46 4.31
C VAL A 77 4.31 -2.80 4.72
N TYR A 78 4.75 -3.92 4.15
CA TYR A 78 4.33 -5.25 4.57
C TYR A 78 5.31 -6.33 4.13
N ASP A 79 5.90 -7.05 5.08
CA ASP A 79 7.03 -7.94 4.79
C ASP A 79 6.64 -9.34 4.30
N ASN A 80 5.39 -9.74 4.52
CA ASN A 80 4.92 -11.11 4.28
C ASN A 80 3.79 -11.15 3.24
N LEU A 81 3.92 -10.38 2.15
CA LEU A 81 2.94 -10.38 1.08
C LEU A 81 2.99 -11.73 0.36
N ASN A 82 1.89 -12.47 0.41
CA ASN A 82 1.76 -13.76 -0.25
C ASN A 82 0.36 -13.92 -0.88
N LYS A 83 0.26 -14.76 -1.92
CA LYS A 83 -0.96 -14.95 -2.72
C LYS A 83 -2.15 -15.54 -1.94
N ASN A 84 -1.88 -16.15 -0.79
CA ASN A 84 -2.88 -16.79 0.06
C ASN A 84 -3.41 -15.83 1.14
N ASP A 85 -2.70 -14.74 1.43
CA ASP A 85 -3.09 -13.76 2.43
C ASP A 85 -4.02 -12.70 1.82
N LEU A 86 -5.32 -13.02 1.83
CA LEU A 86 -6.39 -12.15 1.33
C LEU A 86 -6.96 -11.22 2.41
N ARG A 87 -6.38 -11.21 3.62
CA ARG A 87 -6.83 -10.31 4.70
C ARG A 87 -6.65 -8.85 4.27
N LYS A 88 -7.56 -7.97 4.65
CA LYS A 88 -7.46 -6.56 4.27
C LYS A 88 -6.23 -5.92 4.92
N LEU A 89 -5.41 -5.25 4.11
CA LEU A 89 -4.25 -4.50 4.59
C LEU A 89 -4.66 -3.05 4.85
N ILE A 90 -4.33 -2.52 6.02
CA ILE A 90 -4.54 -1.12 6.37
C ILE A 90 -3.16 -0.50 6.53
N ILE A 91 -2.82 0.42 5.63
CA ILE A 91 -1.57 1.18 5.63
C ILE A 91 -1.90 2.59 6.11
N THR A 92 -1.32 3.02 7.22
CA THR A 92 -1.47 4.39 7.72
C THR A 92 -0.14 5.12 7.60
N ILE A 93 -0.14 6.21 6.85
CA ILE A 93 1.04 7.02 6.57
C ILE A 93 1.04 8.23 7.50
N TYR A 94 2.14 8.46 8.19
CA TYR A 94 2.35 9.59 9.11
C TYR A 94 3.56 10.41 8.65
N LYS A 95 3.61 11.67 9.06
CA LYS A 95 4.79 12.50 8.91
C LYS A 95 5.61 12.47 10.20
N LYS A 96 6.90 12.14 10.08
CA LYS A 96 7.85 12.08 11.18
C LYS A 96 9.03 13.00 10.87
N GLY A 97 8.89 14.27 11.26
CA GLY A 97 9.82 15.32 10.85
C GLY A 97 9.75 15.54 9.35
N GLU A 98 10.88 15.37 8.67
CA GLU A 98 10.95 15.50 7.21
C GLU A 98 10.62 14.19 6.49
N GLN A 99 10.53 13.05 7.16
CA GLN A 99 10.29 11.75 6.50
C GLN A 99 8.86 11.25 6.69
N LEU A 100 8.43 10.32 5.84
CA LEU A 100 7.20 9.56 6.04
C LEU A 100 7.48 8.31 6.86
N ASP A 101 6.57 7.99 7.77
CA ASP A 101 6.56 6.75 8.55
C ASP A 101 5.27 6.00 8.26
N VAL A 102 5.30 4.67 8.34
CA VAL A 102 4.16 3.83 7.98
C VAL A 102 3.84 2.85 9.09
N LYS A 103 2.57 2.82 9.49
CA LYS A 103 2.01 1.76 10.33
C LYS A 103 1.11 0.87 9.49
N THR A 104 1.40 -0.42 9.50
CA THR A 104 0.58 -1.41 8.84
C THR A 104 -0.19 -2.24 9.84
N THR A 105 -1.44 -2.52 9.52
CA THR A 105 -2.32 -3.39 10.30
C THR A 105 -3.05 -4.31 9.35
N VAL A 106 -3.15 -5.58 9.69
CA VAL A 106 -3.95 -6.54 8.94
C VAL A 106 -5.29 -6.65 9.66
N ASP A 107 -6.37 -6.44 8.94
CA ASP A 107 -7.72 -6.65 9.46
C ASP A 107 -7.90 -8.17 9.62
N GLU A 108 -7.64 -8.65 10.83
CA GLU A 108 -8.06 -9.96 11.25
C GLU A 108 -9.58 -9.90 11.36
N LYS A 109 -10.27 -10.30 10.29
CA LYS A 109 -11.64 -10.79 10.45
C LYS A 109 -11.54 -11.90 11.50
N ASN A 110 -11.91 -11.58 12.75
CA ASN A 110 -12.27 -12.57 13.74
C ASN A 110 -13.31 -13.46 13.08
N ILE A 111 -12.89 -14.68 12.75
CA ILE A 111 -13.78 -15.79 12.41
C ILE A 111 -14.27 -16.35 13.74
#